data_AF-A0A3C1YFD7-F1
#
_entry.id   AF-A0A3C1YFD7-F1
#
_cell.length_a   1.000
_cell.length_b   1.000
_cell.length_c   1.000
_cell.angle_alpha   90.00
_cell.angle_beta   90.00
_cell.angle_gamma   90.00
#
_symmetry.space_group_name_H-M   'P 1'
#
loop_
_entity.id
_entity.type
_entity.pdbx_description
1 polymer ?
#
loop_
_entity_poly.entity_id
_entity_poly.type
_entity_poly.pdbx_seq_one_letter_code
_entity_poly.pdbx_strand_id
1 'polypeptide(L)'
;HNVAAIASGIVRAGADMLYLDGYRGGSGATPAVVRDNVGIPLELALAAVDQRLRDERIRHQASIIAAGGIRNSADVMKAIALGADAVAIGSACLVACGCHLCQRCNSGKCAWGITTNDEKLAARLDPGWAEARLTNLVEGWHHEMQEIMGLNGIYDVGSFRGNRLILRGVGLSDRELAVLGIKHAGE
;
A
#
# COMPACT_ATOMS: atom_id res chain seq x y z
N HIS A 1 15.00 12.38 3.77
CA HIS A 1 13.83 12.66 2.91
C HIS A 1 12.82 13.46 3.73
N ASN A 2 12.18 14.48 3.17
CA ASN A 2 11.39 15.47 3.93
C ASN A 2 9.89 15.14 4.01
N VAL A 3 9.48 13.93 3.63
CA VAL A 3 8.06 13.52 3.55
C VAL A 3 7.28 13.77 4.83
N ALA A 4 7.88 13.50 6.01
CA ALA A 4 7.21 13.72 7.29
C ALA A 4 6.93 15.20 7.58
N ALA A 5 7.87 16.09 7.25
CA ALA A 5 7.67 17.54 7.42
C ALA A 5 6.64 18.09 6.43
N ILE A 6 6.68 17.61 5.18
CA ILE A 6 5.69 17.96 4.13
C ILE A 6 4.29 17.50 4.54
N ALA A 7 4.16 16.26 5.03
CA ALA A 7 2.90 15.70 5.52
C ALA A 7 2.32 16.53 6.67
N SER A 8 3.14 16.93 7.65
CA SER A 8 2.69 17.84 8.72
C SER A 8 2.14 19.16 8.14
N GLY A 9 2.86 19.76 7.19
CA GLY A 9 2.40 20.98 6.51
C GLY A 9 1.05 20.81 5.80
N ILE A 10 0.85 19.68 5.09
CA ILE A 10 -0.41 19.36 4.40
C ILE A 10 -1.57 19.21 5.39
N VAL A 11 -1.36 18.49 6.49
CA VAL A 11 -2.40 18.31 7.52
C VAL A 11 -2.77 19.65 8.16
N ARG A 12 -1.78 20.49 8.47
CA ARG A 12 -2.00 21.84 9.02
C ARG A 12 -2.71 22.77 8.05
N ALA A 13 -2.61 22.52 6.75
CA ALA A 13 -3.35 23.24 5.72
C ALA A 13 -4.83 22.80 5.62
N GLY A 14 -5.27 21.82 6.42
CA GLY A 14 -6.65 21.37 6.49
C GLY A 14 -6.99 20.18 5.60
N ALA A 15 -6.00 19.40 5.16
CA ALA A 15 -6.27 18.18 4.40
C ALA A 15 -6.85 17.08 5.29
N ASP A 16 -7.99 16.50 4.89
CA ASP A 16 -8.63 15.37 5.59
C ASP A 16 -7.87 14.04 5.39
N MET A 17 -7.04 13.96 4.35
CA MET A 17 -6.36 12.72 4.00
C MET A 17 -5.01 12.96 3.32
N LEU A 18 -4.05 12.08 3.64
CA LEU A 18 -2.75 11.94 3.00
C LEU A 18 -2.71 10.64 2.20
N TYR A 19 -2.42 10.72 0.90
CA TYR A 19 -2.15 9.55 0.07
C TYR A 19 -0.63 9.38 -0.09
N LEU A 20 -0.06 8.39 0.58
CA LEU A 20 1.38 8.08 0.53
C LEU A 20 1.63 6.94 -0.44
N ASP A 21 2.29 7.22 -1.57
CA ASP A 21 2.66 6.22 -2.57
C ASP A 21 4.16 5.93 -2.53
N GLY A 22 4.52 4.67 -2.31
CA GLY A 22 5.91 4.21 -2.32
C GLY A 22 6.46 4.01 -3.73
N TYR A 23 7.78 3.88 -3.85
CA TYR A 23 8.44 3.73 -5.17
C TYR A 23 8.01 2.47 -5.95
N ARG A 24 7.39 1.49 -5.29
CA ARG A 24 6.87 0.24 -5.89
C ARG A 24 5.49 0.41 -6.55
N GLY A 25 4.99 1.64 -6.70
CA GLY A 25 3.78 1.95 -7.45
C GLY A 25 3.83 1.47 -8.90
N GLY A 26 2.68 1.03 -9.42
CA GLY A 26 2.54 0.63 -10.83
C GLY A 26 2.38 1.86 -11.74
N SER A 27 2.90 1.78 -12.97
CA SER A 27 2.64 2.78 -14.00
C SER A 27 2.50 2.16 -15.37
N GLY A 28 1.59 2.71 -16.17
CA GLY A 28 1.40 2.30 -17.55
C GLY A 28 2.51 2.76 -18.49
N ALA A 29 3.16 3.89 -18.20
CA ALA A 29 4.03 4.59 -19.16
C ALA A 29 5.24 5.32 -18.56
N THR A 30 5.51 5.21 -17.26
CA THR A 30 6.66 5.89 -16.64
C THR A 30 7.98 5.41 -17.23
N PRO A 31 8.90 6.33 -17.62
CA PRO A 31 10.24 5.97 -18.08
C PRO A 31 10.98 5.09 -17.08
N ALA A 32 11.73 4.10 -17.56
CA ALA A 32 12.44 3.15 -16.70
C ALA A 32 13.38 3.85 -15.71
N VAL A 33 14.10 4.89 -16.14
CA VAL A 33 14.99 5.67 -15.28
C VAL A 33 14.27 6.26 -14.06
N VAL A 34 13.03 6.73 -14.22
CA VAL A 34 12.25 7.29 -13.11
C VAL A 34 11.73 6.16 -12.22
N ARG A 35 11.18 5.11 -12.84
CA ARG A 35 10.61 3.95 -12.14
C ARG A 35 11.62 3.25 -11.24
N ASP A 36 12.85 3.10 -11.72
CA ASP A 36 13.86 2.28 -11.06
C ASP A 36 14.70 3.08 -10.05
N ASN A 37 14.70 4.42 -10.13
CA ASN A 37 15.61 5.28 -9.35
C ASN A 37 14.94 6.37 -8.50
N VAL A 38 13.62 6.57 -8.61
CA VAL A 38 12.92 7.65 -7.89
C VAL A 38 11.92 7.09 -6.88
N GLY A 39 12.01 7.60 -5.65
CA GLY A 39 11.09 7.29 -4.56
C GLY A 39 11.80 6.67 -3.37
N ILE A 40 11.03 6.38 -2.33
CA ILE A 40 11.50 5.73 -1.10
C ILE A 40 10.57 4.56 -0.74
N PRO A 41 11.04 3.58 0.04
CA PRO A 41 10.19 2.51 0.54
C PRO A 41 8.99 3.06 1.32
N LEU A 42 7.80 2.53 1.01
CA LEU A 42 6.54 2.94 1.62
C LEU A 42 6.60 2.79 3.15
N GLU A 43 7.18 1.68 3.62
CA GLU A 43 7.22 1.30 5.03
C GLU A 43 7.95 2.37 5.87
N LEU A 44 9.11 2.82 5.38
CA LEU A 44 9.92 3.86 6.03
C LEU A 44 9.22 5.23 5.98
N ALA A 45 8.61 5.56 4.84
CA ALA A 45 7.90 6.82 4.67
C ALA A 45 6.68 6.92 5.60
N LEU A 46 5.89 5.85 5.63
CA LEU A 46 4.67 5.73 6.42
C LEU A 46 4.99 5.83 7.92
N ALA A 47 5.96 5.04 8.40
CA ALA A 47 6.36 5.07 9.80
C ALA A 47 6.84 6.45 10.25
N ALA A 48 7.60 7.14 9.40
CA ALA A 48 8.10 8.49 9.68
C ALA A 48 6.97 9.54 9.68
N VAL A 49 6.02 9.46 8.74
CA VAL A 49 4.86 10.36 8.69
C VAL A 49 3.95 10.14 9.90
N ASP A 50 3.57 8.90 10.19
CA ASP A 50 2.72 8.58 11.34
C ASP A 50 3.35 9.06 12.66
N GLN A 51 4.65 8.79 12.87
CA GLN A 51 5.36 9.26 14.06
C GLN A 51 5.36 10.77 14.17
N ARG A 52 5.69 11.49 13.09
CA ARG A 52 5.75 12.95 13.09
C ARG A 52 4.41 13.59 13.42
N LEU A 53 3.32 13.09 12.83
CA LEU A 53 1.98 13.62 13.10
C LEU A 53 1.54 13.31 14.54
N ARG A 54 1.99 12.20 15.13
CA ARG A 54 1.75 11.87 16.54
C ARG A 54 2.54 12.79 17.47
N ASP A 55 3.82 13.02 17.19
CA ASP A 55 4.69 13.92 17.97
C ASP A 55 4.11 15.34 18.01
N GLU A 56 3.57 15.79 16.87
CA GLU A 56 2.91 17.10 16.75
C GLU A 56 1.45 17.11 17.22
N ARG A 57 0.91 15.97 17.66
CA ARG A 57 -0.47 15.78 18.14
C ARG A 57 -1.55 16.12 17.11
N ILE A 58 -1.24 16.02 15.82
CA ILE A 58 -2.16 16.30 14.69
C ILE A 58 -2.54 15.04 13.90
N ARG A 59 -2.06 13.84 14.30
CA ARG A 59 -2.36 12.57 13.62
C ARG A 59 -3.85 12.27 13.44
N HIS A 60 -4.68 12.75 14.35
CA HIS A 60 -6.14 12.54 14.33
C HIS A 60 -6.87 13.46 13.33
N GLN A 61 -6.19 14.48 12.78
CA GLN A 61 -6.80 15.45 11.87
C GLN A 61 -6.88 14.95 10.43
N ALA A 62 -6.09 13.93 10.06
CA ALA A 62 -6.08 13.39 8.72
C ALA A 62 -5.92 11.87 8.72
N SER A 63 -6.58 11.20 7.76
CA SER A 63 -6.34 9.79 7.47
C SER A 63 -5.12 9.60 6.56
N ILE A 64 -4.36 8.52 6.75
CA ILE A 64 -3.23 8.15 5.91
C ILE A 64 -3.62 6.93 5.07
N ILE A 65 -3.67 7.08 3.75
CA ILE A 65 -3.78 5.96 2.82
C ILE A 65 -2.39 5.58 2.34
N ALA A 66 -2.03 4.32 2.53
CA ALA A 66 -0.77 3.75 2.07
C ALA A 66 -0.97 3.04 0.72
N ALA A 67 -0.11 3.36 -0.25
CA ALA A 67 -0.14 2.84 -1.59
C ALA A 67 1.28 2.49 -2.08
N GLY A 68 1.36 1.65 -3.10
CA GLY A 68 2.63 1.30 -3.73
C GLY A 68 3.18 -0.03 -3.22
N GLY A 69 2.92 -1.10 -3.98
CA GLY A 69 3.48 -2.43 -3.72
C GLY A 69 2.68 -3.33 -2.75
N ILE A 70 1.44 -2.97 -2.40
CA ILE A 70 0.54 -3.82 -1.62
C ILE A 70 0.04 -4.97 -2.50
N ARG A 71 0.40 -6.22 -2.17
CA ARG A 71 0.16 -7.40 -3.03
C ARG A 71 -0.60 -8.53 -2.36
N ASN A 72 -0.74 -8.49 -1.04
CA ASN A 72 -1.40 -9.52 -0.24
C ASN A 72 -1.90 -8.91 1.08
N SER A 73 -2.72 -9.66 1.81
CA SER A 73 -3.25 -9.29 3.13
C SER A 73 -2.14 -8.95 4.15
N ALA A 74 -1.02 -9.66 4.14
CA ALA A 74 0.09 -9.40 5.08
C ALA A 74 0.73 -8.02 4.83
N ASP A 75 0.85 -7.58 3.58
CA ASP A 75 1.30 -6.23 3.23
C ASP A 75 0.30 -5.17 3.73
N VAL A 76 -1.02 -5.45 3.64
CA VAL A 76 -2.07 -4.59 4.22
C VAL A 76 -1.89 -4.45 5.73
N MET A 77 -1.78 -5.58 6.43
CA MET A 77 -1.66 -5.59 7.89
C MET A 77 -0.38 -4.88 8.35
N LYS A 78 0.75 -5.08 7.67
CA LYS A 78 2.00 -4.35 7.96
C LYS A 78 1.83 -2.84 7.77
N ALA A 79 1.18 -2.39 6.69
CA ALA A 79 0.94 -0.97 6.48
C ALA A 79 0.06 -0.37 7.59
N ILE A 80 -1.02 -1.07 7.99
CA ILE A 80 -1.88 -0.63 9.09
C ILE A 80 -1.09 -0.56 10.41
N ALA A 81 -0.30 -1.58 10.74
CA ALA A 81 0.56 -1.60 11.93
C ALA A 81 1.59 -0.46 11.94
N LEU A 82 2.10 -0.05 10.78
CA LEU A 82 3.01 1.08 10.64
C LEU A 82 2.31 2.44 10.72
N GLY A 83 0.98 2.48 10.68
CA GLY A 83 0.18 3.67 10.93
C GLY A 83 -0.77 4.09 9.81
N ALA A 84 -0.99 3.26 8.77
CA ALA A 84 -2.00 3.54 7.75
C ALA A 84 -3.42 3.37 8.30
N ASP A 85 -4.35 4.23 7.84
CA ASP A 85 -5.79 4.10 8.09
C ASP A 85 -6.48 3.22 7.04
N ALA A 86 -5.97 3.25 5.81
CA ALA A 86 -6.41 2.40 4.73
C ALA A 86 -5.25 2.13 3.77
N VAL A 87 -5.45 1.17 2.88
CA VAL A 87 -4.49 0.85 1.81
C VAL A 87 -5.17 0.99 0.46
N ALA A 88 -4.42 1.47 -0.53
CA ALA A 88 -4.87 1.48 -1.91
C ALA A 88 -4.19 0.34 -2.69
N ILE A 89 -5.01 -0.47 -3.36
CA ILE A 89 -4.58 -1.61 -4.16
C ILE A 89 -4.88 -1.36 -5.63
N GLY A 90 -3.84 -1.48 -6.47
CA GLY A 90 -3.92 -1.24 -7.90
C GLY A 90 -3.47 -2.47 -8.68
N SER A 91 -2.16 -2.73 -8.70
CA SER A 91 -1.58 -3.84 -9.46
C SER A 91 -2.16 -5.21 -9.07
N ALA A 92 -2.44 -5.45 -7.79
CA ALA A 92 -3.09 -6.68 -7.34
C ALA A 92 -4.49 -6.86 -7.96
N CYS A 93 -5.29 -5.78 -8.02
CA CYS A 93 -6.59 -5.76 -8.69
C CYS A 93 -6.45 -6.06 -10.18
N LEU A 94 -5.49 -5.41 -10.86
CA LEU A 94 -5.25 -5.65 -12.29
C LEU A 94 -4.88 -7.12 -12.56
N VAL A 95 -4.06 -7.73 -11.69
CA VAL A 95 -3.69 -9.15 -11.79
C VAL A 95 -4.90 -10.05 -11.57
N ALA A 96 -5.76 -9.76 -10.58
CA ALA A 96 -7.02 -10.47 -10.39
C ALA A 96 -7.94 -10.36 -11.62
N CYS A 97 -7.95 -9.20 -12.28
CA CYS A 97 -8.65 -8.99 -13.56
C CYS A 97 -7.95 -9.62 -14.78
N GLY A 98 -6.89 -10.42 -14.61
CA GLY A 98 -6.23 -11.13 -15.71
C GLY A 98 -5.01 -10.43 -16.31
N CYS A 99 -4.41 -9.45 -15.61
CA CYS A 99 -3.13 -8.89 -16.02
C CYS A 99 -2.00 -9.93 -15.87
N HIS A 100 -1.30 -10.21 -16.97
CA HIS A 100 -0.16 -11.13 -16.98
C HIS A 100 1.20 -10.42 -16.86
N LEU A 101 1.22 -9.16 -16.39
CA LEU A 101 2.43 -8.37 -16.19
C LEU A 101 3.38 -8.33 -17.40
N CYS A 102 2.84 -8.23 -18.62
CA CYS A 102 3.63 -8.18 -19.85
C CYS A 102 4.46 -6.89 -20.03
N GLN A 103 4.24 -5.87 -19.17
CA GLN A 103 4.94 -4.57 -19.15
C GLN A 103 4.90 -3.77 -20.47
N ARG A 104 3.86 -3.98 -21.28
CA ARG A 104 3.64 -3.24 -22.55
C ARG A 104 2.44 -2.28 -22.47
N CYS A 105 2.04 -1.86 -21.27
CA CYS A 105 0.87 -1.03 -21.06
C CYS A 105 0.91 0.28 -21.87
N ASN A 106 2.10 0.88 -22.01
CA ASN A 106 2.34 2.10 -22.77
C ASN A 106 2.06 1.96 -24.28
N SER A 107 2.04 0.74 -24.82
CA SER A 107 1.78 0.52 -26.25
C SER A 107 0.32 0.74 -26.65
N GLY A 108 -0.60 0.77 -25.68
CA GLY A 108 -2.03 0.75 -25.92
C GLY A 108 -2.55 -0.56 -26.54
N LYS A 109 -1.71 -1.60 -26.65
CA LYS A 109 -2.03 -2.90 -27.27
C LYS A 109 -2.06 -4.02 -26.25
N CYS A 110 -2.69 -3.78 -25.10
CA CYS A 110 -2.83 -4.81 -24.06
C CYS A 110 -3.59 -6.02 -24.60
N ALA A 111 -2.93 -7.17 -24.66
CA ALA A 111 -3.53 -8.41 -25.19
C ALA A 111 -4.74 -8.89 -24.36
N TRP A 112 -4.83 -8.43 -23.11
CA TRP A 112 -5.85 -8.79 -22.11
C TRP A 112 -6.96 -7.75 -21.97
N GLY A 113 -6.97 -6.69 -22.79
CA GLY A 113 -8.05 -5.69 -22.79
C GLY A 113 -8.05 -4.70 -21.62
N ILE A 114 -7.05 -4.74 -20.74
CA ILE A 114 -7.03 -3.90 -19.51
C ILE A 114 -6.54 -2.48 -19.78
N THR A 115 -5.42 -2.33 -20.51
CA THR A 115 -4.75 -1.03 -20.76
C THR A 115 -4.71 -0.73 -22.26
N THR A 116 -5.89 -0.52 -22.85
CA THR A 116 -6.05 -0.27 -24.29
C THR A 116 -7.26 0.64 -24.55
N ASN A 117 -7.18 1.43 -25.62
CA ASN A 117 -8.32 2.18 -26.16
C ASN A 117 -8.87 1.54 -27.45
N ASP A 118 -8.31 0.40 -27.89
CA ASP A 118 -8.82 -0.35 -29.04
C ASP A 118 -10.02 -1.19 -28.59
N GLU A 119 -11.21 -0.91 -29.15
CA GLU A 119 -12.47 -1.58 -28.80
C GLU A 119 -12.40 -3.10 -28.96
N LYS A 120 -11.68 -3.62 -29.97
CA LYS A 120 -11.54 -5.07 -30.19
C LYS A 120 -10.68 -5.72 -29.12
N LEU A 121 -9.69 -5.00 -28.59
CA LEU A 121 -8.86 -5.48 -27.49
C LEU A 121 -9.60 -5.34 -26.16
N ALA A 122 -10.28 -4.21 -25.92
CA ALA A 122 -11.05 -3.94 -24.72
C ALA A 122 -12.17 -4.97 -24.52
N ALA A 123 -12.83 -5.40 -25.61
CA ALA A 123 -13.86 -6.44 -25.58
C ALA A 123 -13.38 -7.82 -25.07
N ARG A 124 -12.07 -8.02 -24.90
CA ARG A 124 -11.50 -9.27 -24.32
C ARG A 124 -11.63 -9.34 -22.81
N LEU A 125 -11.80 -8.20 -22.13
CA LEU A 125 -12.02 -8.15 -20.69
C LEU A 125 -13.52 -8.22 -20.44
N ASP A 126 -13.99 -9.34 -19.90
CA ASP A 126 -15.36 -9.49 -19.44
C ASP A 126 -15.54 -8.78 -18.07
N PRO A 127 -16.37 -7.73 -17.97
CA PRO A 127 -16.60 -7.02 -16.72
C PRO A 127 -17.19 -7.91 -15.62
N GLY A 128 -18.07 -8.86 -15.95
CA GLY A 128 -18.70 -9.73 -14.95
C GLY A 128 -17.71 -10.74 -14.37
N TRP A 129 -16.83 -11.28 -15.21
CA TRP A 129 -15.71 -12.11 -14.73
C TRP A 129 -14.74 -11.28 -13.89
N ALA A 130 -14.38 -10.06 -14.32
CA ALA A 130 -13.46 -9.20 -13.60
C ALA A 130 -14.01 -8.79 -12.22
N GLU A 131 -15.29 -8.44 -12.14
CA GLU A 131 -16.00 -8.17 -10.89
C GLU A 131 -15.90 -9.35 -9.93
N ALA A 132 -16.28 -10.56 -10.38
CA ALA A 132 -16.22 -11.76 -9.55
C ALA A 132 -14.80 -12.03 -9.01
N ARG A 133 -13.76 -11.79 -9.83
CA ARG A 133 -12.36 -11.98 -9.40
C ARG A 133 -11.91 -10.92 -8.41
N LEU A 134 -12.32 -9.67 -8.58
CA LEU A 134 -12.02 -8.61 -7.63
C LEU A 134 -12.70 -8.85 -6.28
N THR A 135 -13.98 -9.25 -6.29
CA THR A 135 -14.71 -9.63 -5.08
C THR A 135 -14.00 -10.76 -4.35
N ASN A 136 -13.64 -11.83 -5.05
CA ASN A 136 -12.91 -12.96 -4.45
C ASN A 136 -11.55 -12.54 -3.85
N LEU A 137 -10.83 -11.61 -4.50
CA LEU A 137 -9.56 -11.10 -3.97
C LEU A 137 -9.77 -10.38 -2.64
N VAL A 138 -10.74 -9.46 -2.59
CA VAL A 138 -11.01 -8.65 -1.40
C VAL A 138 -11.60 -9.51 -0.27
N GLU A 139 -12.51 -10.43 -0.57
CA GLU A 139 -13.06 -11.38 0.41
C GLU A 139 -11.99 -12.32 0.95
N GLY A 140 -11.13 -12.86 0.07
CA GLY A 140 -10.00 -13.70 0.48
C GLY A 140 -9.05 -12.96 1.42
N TRP A 141 -8.68 -11.72 1.07
CA TRP A 141 -7.86 -10.89 1.95
C TRP A 141 -8.57 -10.52 3.25
N HIS A 142 -9.89 -10.28 3.22
CA HIS A 142 -10.66 -10.01 4.42
C HIS A 142 -10.58 -11.18 5.41
N HIS A 143 -10.74 -12.42 4.94
CA HIS A 143 -10.58 -13.61 5.76
C HIS A 143 -9.15 -13.77 6.30
N GLU A 144 -8.13 -13.62 5.45
CA GLU A 144 -6.72 -13.68 5.87
C GLU A 144 -6.39 -12.60 6.92
N MET A 145 -6.94 -11.39 6.77
CA MET A 145 -6.78 -10.31 7.75
C MET A 145 -7.42 -10.67 9.10
N GLN A 146 -8.62 -11.28 9.09
CA GLN A 146 -9.27 -11.76 10.31
C GLN A 146 -8.42 -12.84 11.01
N GLU A 147 -7.81 -13.75 10.26
CA GLU A 147 -6.89 -14.76 10.81
C GLU A 147 -5.66 -14.11 11.44
N ILE A 148 -5.00 -13.17 10.74
CA ILE A 148 -3.84 -12.44 11.26
C ILE A 148 -4.21 -11.68 12.54
N MET A 149 -5.36 -11.01 12.56
CA MET A 149 -5.85 -10.31 13.75
C MET A 149 -6.13 -11.27 14.91
N GLY A 150 -6.79 -12.40 14.64
CA GLY A 150 -7.09 -13.43 15.62
C GLY A 150 -5.83 -14.07 16.23
N LEU A 151 -4.79 -14.30 15.43
CA LEU A 151 -3.48 -14.78 15.91
C LEU A 151 -2.80 -13.82 16.88
N ASN A 152 -3.10 -12.53 16.80
CA ASN A 152 -2.58 -11.49 17.69
C ASN A 152 -3.54 -11.16 18.85
N GLY A 153 -4.69 -11.84 18.97
CA GLY A 153 -5.71 -11.56 19.97
C GLY A 153 -6.39 -10.19 19.80
N ILE A 154 -6.40 -9.66 18.57
CA ILE A 154 -7.00 -8.38 18.22
C ILE A 154 -8.29 -8.62 17.43
N TYR A 155 -9.37 -7.91 17.78
CA TYR A 155 -10.69 -8.07 17.13
C TYR A 155 -11.18 -6.82 16.40
N ASP A 156 -10.41 -5.74 16.46
CA ASP A 156 -10.70 -4.48 15.78
C ASP A 156 -9.47 -4.00 15.00
N VAL A 157 -9.66 -3.63 13.73
CA VAL A 157 -8.58 -3.17 12.87
C VAL A 157 -7.99 -1.85 13.36
N GLY A 158 -8.82 -1.01 14.01
CA GLY A 158 -8.37 0.23 14.63
C GLY A 158 -7.34 0.02 15.74
N SER A 159 -7.40 -1.12 16.44
CA SER A 159 -6.43 -1.53 17.45
C SER A 159 -5.12 -2.08 16.85
N PHE A 160 -5.14 -2.46 15.57
CA PHE A 160 -3.95 -2.81 14.80
C PHE A 160 -3.21 -1.56 14.33
N ARG A 161 -3.93 -0.46 14.06
CA ARG A 161 -3.39 0.78 13.50
C ARG A 161 -2.32 1.41 14.38
N GLY A 162 -1.09 1.48 13.86
CA GLY A 162 0.06 2.04 14.57
C GLY A 162 0.58 1.14 15.70
N ASN A 163 0.05 -0.07 15.89
CA ASN A 163 0.55 -1.03 16.86
C ASN A 163 1.79 -1.74 16.29
N ARG A 164 2.92 -1.06 16.33
CA ARG A 164 4.21 -1.56 15.79
C ARG A 164 4.79 -2.72 16.61
N LEU A 165 4.26 -3.00 17.80
CA LEU A 165 4.73 -4.07 18.69
C LEU A 165 4.45 -5.48 18.16
N ILE A 166 3.53 -5.62 17.21
CA ILE A 166 3.22 -6.91 16.56
C ILE A 166 4.15 -7.20 15.37
N LEU A 167 4.99 -6.23 14.99
CA LEU A 167 5.97 -6.39 13.91
C LEU A 167 7.35 -6.73 14.48
N ARG A 168 8.09 -7.54 13.74
CA ARG A 168 9.51 -7.82 13.98
C ARG A 168 10.30 -7.70 12.69
N GLY A 169 11.44 -7.03 12.76
CA GLY A 169 12.37 -6.89 11.64
C GLY A 169 13.26 -8.11 11.54
N VAL A 170 13.42 -8.61 10.31
CA VAL A 170 14.34 -9.71 9.99
C VAL A 170 15.32 -9.19 8.95
N GLY A 171 16.62 -9.19 9.27
CA GLY A 171 17.65 -8.71 8.36
C GLY A 171 17.60 -7.20 8.08
N LEU A 172 16.98 -6.43 8.97
CA LEU A 172 16.95 -4.97 8.92
C LEU A 172 18.08 -4.39 9.79
N SER A 173 18.67 -3.30 9.33
CA SER A 173 19.65 -2.54 10.11
C SER A 173 19.01 -1.84 11.32
N ASP A 174 19.82 -1.53 12.33
CA ASP A 174 19.35 -0.78 13.52
C ASP A 174 18.69 0.55 13.15
N ARG A 175 19.18 1.20 12.09
CA ARG A 175 18.61 2.45 11.60
C ARG A 175 17.21 2.23 11.00
N GLU A 176 17.00 1.15 10.26
CA GLU A 176 15.68 0.81 9.71
C GLU A 176 14.71 0.43 10.81
N LEU A 177 15.15 -0.39 11.78
CA LEU A 177 14.36 -0.75 12.96
C LEU A 177 13.92 0.49 13.75
N ALA A 178 14.84 1.43 13.98
CA ALA A 178 14.58 2.68 14.68
C ALA A 178 13.57 3.58 13.94
N VAL A 179 13.69 3.71 12.61
CA VAL A 179 12.75 4.50 11.80
C VAL A 179 11.37 3.85 11.77
N LEU A 180 11.32 2.53 11.61
CA LEU A 180 10.07 1.77 11.62
C LEU A 180 9.43 1.74 13.02
N GLY A 181 10.22 1.91 14.08
CA GLY A 181 9.75 1.76 15.47
C GLY A 181 9.41 0.31 15.81
N ILE A 182 10.17 -0.65 15.28
CA ILE A 182 9.98 -2.09 15.50
C ILE A 182 11.25 -2.73 16.08
N LYS A 183 11.11 -3.88 16.72
CA LYS A 183 12.24 -4.65 17.28
C LYS A 183 12.77 -5.70 16.31
N HIS A 184 13.99 -6.19 16.56
CA HIS A 184 14.54 -7.32 15.81
C HIS A 184 13.81 -8.62 16.16
N ALA A 185 13.69 -9.54 15.20
CA ALA A 185 13.19 -10.89 15.48
C ALA A 185 14.14 -11.62 16.45
N GLY A 186 13.63 -12.03 17.61
CA GLY A 186 14.41 -12.61 18.70
C GLY A 186 14.48 -11.74 19.96
N GLU A 187 13.98 -10.50 19.89
CA GLU A 187 13.76 -9.57 21.01
C GLU A 187 12.28 -9.28 21.28
#